data_AF-A0AAD7DDD1-F1
#
_entry.id   AF-A0AAD7DDD1-F1
#
_cell.length_a   1.000
_cell.length_b   1.000
_cell.length_c   1.000
_cell.angle_alpha   90.00
_cell.angle_beta   90.00
_cell.angle_gamma   90.00
#
_symmetry.space_group_name_H-M   'P 1'
#
loop_
_entity.id
_entity.type
_entity.pdbx_description
1 polymer ?
#
loop_
_entity_poly.entity_id
_entity_poly.type
_entity_poly.pdbx_seq_one_letter_code
_entity_poly.pdbx_strand_id
1 'polypeptide(L)' 'KAFICPLFSCGRLFNRMEHLRRHLRTHTMERPFVCPHCNKRFSGSDKLNQHVKTH' A
#
# COMPACT_ATOMS: atom_id res chain seq x y z
N LYS A 1 -3.50 -8.90 19.01
CA LYS A 1 -4.03 -7.51 19.02
C LYS A 1 -4.33 -7.11 17.59
N ALA A 2 -5.59 -6.83 17.24
CA ALA A 2 -5.96 -6.41 15.90
C ALA A 2 -5.66 -4.91 15.69
N PHE A 3 -5.30 -4.55 14.47
CA PHE A 3 -5.06 -3.17 14.04
C PHE A 3 -6.26 -2.70 13.21
N ILE A 4 -6.96 -1.68 13.69
CA ILE A 4 -8.17 -1.17 13.05
C ILE A 4 -7.82 0.06 12.21
N CYS A 5 -8.46 0.20 11.05
CA CYS A 5 -8.38 1.42 10.26
C CYS A 5 -8.99 2.60 11.05
N PRO A 6 -8.25 3.69 11.29
CA PRO A 6 -8.74 4.85 12.04
C PRO A 6 -9.83 5.65 11.30
N LEU A 7 -10.06 5.41 9.99
CA LEU A 7 -11.18 6.01 9.28
C LEU A 7 -12.48 5.30 9.65
N PHE A 8 -13.40 6.08 10.24
CA PHE A 8 -14.73 5.62 10.66
C PHE A 8 -15.53 4.99 9.52
N SER A 9 -15.40 5.50 8.30
CA SER A 9 -16.09 4.96 7.12
C SER A 9 -15.51 3.64 6.58
N CYS A 10 -14.31 3.24 7.00
CA CYS A 10 -13.64 2.07 6.44
C CYS A 10 -13.87 0.79 7.26
N GLY A 11 -13.82 0.88 8.60
CA GLY A 11 -14.11 -0.25 9.50
C GLY A 11 -13.21 -1.49 9.36
N ARG A 12 -12.16 -1.46 8.53
CA ARG A 12 -11.32 -2.63 8.25
C ARG A 12 -10.40 -2.97 9.42
N LEU A 13 -10.27 -4.27 9.67
CA LEU A 13 -9.35 -4.85 10.65
C LEU A 13 -8.21 -5.59 9.96
N PHE A 14 -7.02 -5.48 10.56
CA PHE A 14 -5.81 -6.13 10.10
C PHE A 14 -5.15 -6.87 11.26
N ASN A 15 -4.59 -8.04 10.96
CA ASN A 15 -3.82 -8.83 11.92
C ASN A 15 -2.34 -8.38 12.04
N ARG A 16 -1.88 -7.49 11.15
CA ARG A 16 -0.51 -6.96 11.11
C ARG A 16 -0.49 -5.46 10.86
N MET A 17 0.40 -4.75 11.56
CA MET A 17 0.56 -3.29 11.43
C MET A 17 0.98 -2.88 10.01
N GLU A 18 1.88 -3.64 9.39
CA GLU A 18 2.35 -3.39 8.01
C GLU A 18 1.19 -3.41 6.99
N HIS A 19 0.21 -4.31 7.19
CA HIS A 19 -0.97 -4.37 6.35
C HIS A 19 -1.88 -3.16 6.55
N LEU A 20 -2.09 -2.73 7.80
CA LEU A 20 -2.81 -1.50 8.10
C LEU A 20 -2.12 -0.28 7.46
N ARG A 21 -0.79 -0.14 7.61
CA ARG A 21 -0.02 0.96 7.00
C ARG A 21 -0.12 0.98 5.48
N ARG A 22 -0.04 -0.18 4.83
CA ARG A 22 -0.25 -0.28 3.37
C ARG A 22 -1.68 0.07 2.98
N HIS A 23 -2.67 -0.34 3.77
CA HIS A 23 -4.06 0.00 3.55
C HIS A 23 -4.31 1.51 3.72
N LEU A 24 -3.70 2.19 4.69
CA LEU A 24 -3.86 3.64 4.87
C LEU A 24 -3.49 4.44 3.61
N ARG A 25 -2.53 3.97 2.82
CA ARG A 25 -2.15 4.57 1.53
C ARG A 25 -3.26 4.54 0.48
N THR A 26 -4.27 3.66 0.62
CA THR A 26 -5.42 3.66 -0.28
C THR A 26 -6.37 4.83 0.00
N HIS A 27 -6.37 5.34 1.23
CA HIS A 27 -7.17 6.51 1.62
C HIS A 27 -6.49 7.81 1.20
N THR A 28 -5.17 7.89 1.31
CA THR A 28 -4.40 9.08 0.93
C THR A 28 -4.03 9.12 -0.56
N MET A 29 -4.36 8.07 -1.33
CA MET A 29 -3.88 7.83 -2.70
C MET A 29 -2.35 7.90 -2.85
N GLU A 30 -1.60 7.83 -1.76
CA GLU A 30 -0.15 7.91 -1.80
C GLU A 30 0.42 6.63 -2.38
N ARG A 31 1.16 6.80 -3.48
CA ARG A 31 1.91 5.73 -4.12
C ARG A 31 3.39 6.12 -4.12
N PRO A 32 4.06 5.94 -2.96
CA PRO A 32 5.44 6.38 -2.78
C PRO A 32 6.45 5.57 -3.60
N PHE A 33 6.06 4.39 -4.08
CA PHE A 33 6.93 3.53 -4.86
C PHE A 33 6.77 3.83 -6.34
N VAL A 34 7.83 4.32 -6.99
CA VAL A 34 7.81 4.70 -8.40
C VAL A 34 8.69 3.73 -9.18
N CYS A 35 8.19 3.24 -10.32
CA CYS A 35 8.99 2.44 -11.23
C CYS A 35 10.06 3.30 -11.91
N PRO A 36 11.36 2.94 -11.85
CA PRO A 36 12.42 3.72 -12.47
C PRO A 36 12.40 3.67 -14.02
N HIS A 37 11.73 2.68 -14.62
CA HIS A 37 11.69 2.52 -16.08
C HIS A 37 10.50 3.20 -16.76
N CYS A 38 9.35 3.29 -16.09
CA CYS A 38 8.12 3.82 -16.70
C CYS A 38 7.34 4.81 -15.79
N ASN A 39 7.92 5.25 -14.67
CA ASN A 39 7.30 6.15 -13.69
C ASN A 39 5.94 5.71 -13.12
N LYS A 40 5.55 4.45 -13.34
CA LYS A 40 4.31 3.90 -12.79
C LYS A 40 4.40 3.82 -11.27
N ARG A 41 3.36 4.30 -10.58
CA ARG A 41 3.34 4.39 -9.12
C ARG A 41 2.61 3.20 -8.48
N PHE A 42 3.14 2.70 -7.37
CA PHE A 42 2.64 1.56 -6.61
C PHE A 42 2.47 1.90 -5.12
N SER A 43 1.50 1.25 -4.46
CA SER A 43 1.21 1.41 -3.03
C SER A 43 2.06 0.49 -2.13
N GLY A 44 2.81 -0.44 -2.72
CA GLY A 44 3.66 -1.40 -2.01
C GLY A 44 4.95 -1.70 -2.76
N SER A 45 6.03 -1.92 -2.02
CA SER A 45 7.34 -2.30 -2.56
C SER A 45 7.31 -3.68 -3.21
N ASP A 46 6.51 -4.61 -2.69
CA ASP A 46 6.31 -5.94 -3.27
C ASP A 46 5.74 -5.88 -4.69
N LYS A 47 4.76 -4.99 -4.90
CA LYS A 47 4.13 -4.77 -6.20
C LYS A 47 5.05 -4.06 -7.18
N LEU A 48 5.79 -3.04 -6.71
CA LEU A 48 6.82 -2.40 -7.52
C LEU A 48 7.87 -3.43 -7.96
N ASN A 49 8.41 -4.22 -7.03
CA ASN A 49 9.47 -5.17 -7.34
C ASN A 49 9.01 -6.25 -8.33
N GLN A 50 7.78 -6.76 -8.19
CA GLN A 50 7.21 -7.68 -9.17
C GLN A 50 7.04 -7.02 -10.54
N HIS A 51 6.60 -5.77 -10.59
CA HIS A 51 6.45 -5.03 -11.84
C HIS A 51 7.78 -4.72 -12.52
N VAL A 52 8.82 -4.34 -11.76
CA VAL A 52 10.15 -4.05 -12.32
C VAL A 52 10.73 -5.27 -13.04
N LYS A 53 10.42 -6.49 -12.56
CA LYS A 53 10.82 -7.74 -13.24
C LYS A 53 10.10 -8.01 -14.57
N THR A 54 9.02 -7.28 -14.86
CA THR A 54 8.28 -7.41 -16.13
C THR A 54 8.73 -6.42 -17.20
N HIS A 55 9.62 -5.49 -16.84
CA HIS A 55 10.37 -4.72 -17.83
C HIS A 55 11.47 -5.59 -18.43
#